data_AF-A0A2W0A5U5-F1
#
_entry.id   AF-A0A2W0A5U5-F1
#
_cell.length_a   1.000
_cell.length_b   1.000
_cell.length_c   1.000
_cell.angle_alpha   90.00
_cell.angle_beta   90.00
_cell.angle_gamma   90.00
#
_symmetry.space_group_name_H-M   'P 1'
#
loop_
_entity.id
_entity.type
_entity.pdbx_description
1 polymer ?
#
loop_
_entity_poly.entity_id
_entity_poly.type
_entity_poly.pdbx_seq_one_letter_code
_entity_poly.pdbx_strand_id
1 'polypeptide(L)' 'MDREDAIKVIEINARFGGGFPLANRAGAKFPRWMLESLLGRSSTASCKWEDNLLMLRYDSAVFISGSHSTQ' A
#
# COMPACT_ATOMS: atom_id res chain seq x y z
N MET A 1 -19.62 29.69 3.26
CA MET A 1 -18.22 30.16 3.14
C MET A 1 -17.36 28.94 3.41
N ASP A 2 -16.71 28.41 2.39
CA ASP A 2 -15.75 27.32 2.58
C ASP A 2 -14.62 27.83 3.49
N ARG A 3 -14.32 27.12 4.57
CA ARG A 3 -13.13 27.41 5.37
C ARG A 3 -11.91 26.96 4.58
N GLU A 4 -10.93 27.83 4.39
CA GLU A 4 -9.70 27.53 3.63
C GLU A 4 -8.97 26.29 4.19
N ASP A 5 -9.06 26.05 5.50
CA ASP A 5 -8.43 24.90 6.17
C ASP A 5 -9.30 23.65 6.27
N ALA A 6 -10.46 23.62 5.60
CA ALA A 6 -11.33 22.44 5.64
C ALA A 6 -10.78 21.31 4.76
N ILE A 7 -10.65 20.11 5.34
CA ILE A 7 -10.36 18.89 4.58
C ILE A 7 -11.54 18.62 3.63
N LYS A 8 -11.27 18.58 2.32
CA LYS A 8 -12.25 18.22 1.29
C LYS A 8 -12.00 16.78 0.83
N VAL A 9 -13.02 15.94 0.93
CA VAL A 9 -12.97 14.55 0.45
C VAL A 9 -13.37 14.54 -1.03
N ILE A 10 -12.48 14.04 -1.89
CA ILE A 10 -12.71 14.02 -3.35
C ILE A 10 -12.94 12.61 -3.92
N GLU A 11 -12.52 11.57 -3.22
CA GLU A 11 -12.57 10.19 -3.71
C GLU A 11 -12.52 9.19 -2.54
N ILE A 12 -13.18 8.04 -2.70
CA ILE A 12 -13.01 6.87 -1.84
C ILE A 12 -12.77 5.66 -2.75
N ASN A 13 -11.60 5.03 -2.60
CA ASN A 13 -11.23 3.81 -3.32
C ASN A 13 -11.19 2.62 -2.36
N ALA A 14 -12.13 1.68 -2.48
CA ALA A 14 -12.18 0.47 -1.66
C ALA A 14 -11.17 -0.61 -2.12
N ARG A 15 -9.91 -0.21 -2.28
CA ARG A 15 -8.77 -1.05 -2.70
C ARG A 15 -7.46 -0.48 -2.19
N PHE A 16 -6.37 -1.24 -2.25
CA PHE A 16 -5.04 -0.68 -2.06
C PHE A 16 -4.73 0.34 -3.17
N GLY A 17 -4.38 1.57 -2.79
CA GLY A 17 -3.93 2.62 -3.71
C GLY A 17 -2.48 2.44 -4.15
N GLY A 18 -2.07 3.16 -5.19
CA GLY A 18 -0.68 3.13 -5.69
C GLY A 18 0.39 3.57 -4.66
N GLY A 19 -0.02 4.29 -3.61
CA GLY A 19 0.84 4.66 -2.48
C GLY A 19 0.97 3.59 -1.38
N PHE A 20 0.25 2.48 -1.49
CA PHE A 20 0.27 1.42 -0.47
C PHE A 20 1.68 0.88 -0.15
N PRO A 21 2.59 0.66 -1.13
CA PRO A 21 3.95 0.20 -0.82
C PRO A 21 4.70 1.13 0.15
N LEU A 22 4.59 2.46 -0.02
CA LEU A 22 5.17 3.45 0.88
C LEU A 22 4.54 3.34 2.29
N ALA A 23 3.21 3.32 2.38
CA ALA A 23 2.51 3.20 3.66
C ALA A 23 2.94 1.91 4.41
N ASN A 24 2.98 0.77 3.71
CA ASN A 24 3.43 -0.48 4.29
C ASN A 24 4.91 -0.44 4.74
N ARG A 25 5.79 0.23 3.98
CA ARG A 25 7.20 0.43 4.36
C ARG A 25 7.36 1.37 5.56
N ALA A 26 6.51 2.39 5.67
CA ALA A 26 6.49 3.33 6.79
C ALA A 26 6.00 2.68 8.09
N GLY A 27 5.26 1.56 8.04
CA GLY A 27 4.79 0.85 9.23
C GLY A 27 3.29 0.55 9.23
N ALA A 28 2.56 1.02 8.21
CA ALA A 28 1.15 0.78 8.03
C ALA A 28 0.89 -0.64 7.47
N LYS A 29 0.99 -1.67 8.31
CA LYS A 29 0.91 -3.09 7.91
C LYS A 29 -0.53 -3.55 7.64
N PHE A 30 -1.24 -2.88 6.74
CA PHE A 30 -2.67 -3.15 6.45
C PHE A 30 -3.00 -4.62 6.14
N PRO A 31 -2.22 -5.36 5.32
CA PRO A 31 -2.54 -6.77 5.04
C PRO A 31 -2.50 -7.63 6.31
N ARG A 32 -1.53 -7.39 7.20
CA ARG A 32 -1.45 -8.08 8.49
C ARG A 32 -2.68 -7.76 9.34
N TRP A 33 -3.05 -6.49 9.49
CA TRP A 33 -4.19 -6.09 10.32
C TRP A 33 -5.52 -6.62 9.77
N MET A 34 -5.66 -6.68 8.45
CA MET A 34 -6.81 -7.30 7.79
C MET A 34 -6.90 -8.80 8.13
N LEU A 35 -5.78 -9.52 8.06
CA LEU A 35 -5.73 -10.94 8.45
C LEU A 35 -6.00 -11.13 9.93
N GLU A 36 -5.44 -10.28 10.80
CA GLU A 36 -5.71 -10.33 12.24
C GLU A 36 -7.21 -10.17 12.53
N SER A 37 -7.86 -9.20 11.88
CA SER A 37 -9.30 -8.99 11.98
C SER A 37 -10.09 -10.20 11.48
N LEU A 38 -9.77 -10.74 10.30
CA LEU A 38 -10.47 -11.89 9.71
C LEU A 38 -10.31 -13.17 10.54
N LEU A 39 -9.19 -13.31 11.25
CA LEU A 39 -8.88 -14.46 12.09
C LEU A 39 -9.30 -14.26 13.55
N GLY A 40 -9.95 -13.14 13.91
CA GLY A 40 -10.34 -12.84 15.29
C GLY A 40 -9.16 -12.67 16.24
N ARG A 41 -7.97 -12.32 15.73
CA ARG A 41 -6.77 -12.07 16.54
C ARG A 41 -6.79 -10.64 17.09
N SER A 42 -6.08 -10.43 18.19
CA SER A 42 -5.83 -9.08 18.70
C SER A 42 -5.14 -8.22 17.65
N SER A 43 -5.66 -7.00 17.46
CA SER A 43 -5.11 -6.06 16.49
C SER A 43 -3.73 -5.58 16.91
N THR A 44 -2.79 -5.60 15.96
CA THR A 44 -1.47 -4.97 16.09
C THR A 44 -1.40 -3.62 15.36
N ALA A 45 -2.54 -3.06 14.98
CA ALA A 45 -2.60 -1.77 14.32
C ALA A 45 -2.02 -0.66 15.18
N SER A 46 -1.19 0.19 14.58
CA SER A 46 -0.61 1.35 15.25
C SER A 46 -0.34 2.48 14.27
N CYS A 47 -0.27 3.71 14.78
CA CYS A 47 0.14 4.90 14.04
C CYS A 47 1.65 5.19 14.21
N LYS A 48 2.45 4.19 14.64
CA LYS A 48 3.90 4.32 14.78
C LYS A 48 4.56 4.19 13.40
N TRP A 49 4.32 5.18 12.55
CA TRP A 49 4.81 5.19 11.17
C TRP A 49 6.06 6.07 11.07
N GLU A 50 6.98 5.67 10.20
CA GLU A 50 8.18 6.42 9.84
C GLU A 50 7.76 7.70 9.09
N ASP A 51 8.10 8.85 9.67
CA ASP A 51 7.88 10.15 9.06
C ASP A 51 9.03 10.51 8.09
N ASN A 52 8.77 11.43 7.16
CA ASN A 52 9.72 11.90 6.15
C ASN A 52 10.35 10.79 5.27
N LEU A 53 9.64 9.68 5.08
CA LEU A 53 10.07 8.59 4.21
C LEU A 53 9.74 8.91 2.74
N LEU A 54 10.79 9.05 1.93
CA LEU A 54 10.66 9.23 0.47
C LEU A 54 10.66 7.86 -0.25
N MET A 55 9.66 7.64 -1.09
CA MET A 55 9.64 6.51 -2.02
C MET A 55 9.86 7.00 -3.45
N LEU A 56 10.94 6.56 -4.09
CA LEU A 56 11.13 6.68 -5.54
C LEU A 56 10.63 5.39 -6.20
N ARG A 57 9.67 5.53 -7.12
CA ARG A 57 9.18 4.40 -7.92
C ARG A 57 9.73 4.50 -9.34
N TYR A 58 10.17 3.36 -9.86
CA TYR A 58 10.49 3.18 -11.26
C TYR A 58 9.81 1.90 -11.73
N ASP A 59 9.48 1.84 -13.02
CA ASP A 59 8.99 0.64 -13.65
C ASP A 59 10.17 -0.11 -14.28
N SER A 60 10.17 -1.43 -14.16
CA SER A 60 11.19 -2.30 -14.73
C SER A 60 10.52 -3.53 -15.32
N ALA A 61 11.11 -4.08 -16.38
CA ALA A 61 10.63 -5.28 -17.05
C ALA A 61 11.76 -6.30 -17.18
N VAL A 62 11.42 -7.58 -17.03
CA VAL A 62 12.32 -8.72 -17.28
C VAL A 62 11.71 -9.52 -18.44
N PHE A 63 12.51 -9.76 -19.47
CA PHE A 63 12.11 -10.53 -20.64
C PHE A 63 12.94 -11.81 -20.69
N ILE A 64 12.28 -12.96 -20.88
CA ILE A 64 12.93 -14.26 -21.02
C ILE A 64 12.47 -14.92 -22.32
N SER A 65 13.37 -15.65 -22.98
CA SER A 65 13.04 -16.45 -24.17
C SER A 65 12.32 -17.73 -23.75
N GLY A 66 11.23 -18.07 -24.44
CA GLY A 66 10.58 -19.37 -24.30
C GLY A 66 11.43 -20.48 -24.89
N SER A 67 11.69 -21.55 -24.15
CA SER A 67 12.37 -22.73 -24.67
C SER A 67 11.43 -23.51 -25.60
N HIS A 68 11.65 -23.43 -26.91
CA HIS A 68 11.07 -24.39 -27.85
C HIS A 68 11.91 -25.67 -27.80
N SER A 69 11.43 -26.69 -27.09
CA SER A 69 11.90 -28.06 -27.30
C SER A 69 11.26 -28.57 -28.59
N THR A 70 11.96 -28.43 -29.71
CA THR A 70 11.63 -29.17 -30.93
C THR A 70 12.12 -30.60 -30.71
N GLN A 71 11.18 -31.55 -30.61
CA GLN A 71 11.48 -32.97 -30.83
C GLN A 71 11.86 -33.20 -32.29
#